data_AF-A0A954F5A9-F1
#
_entry.id   AF-A0A954F5A9-F1
#
_cell.length_a   1.000
_cell.length_b   1.000
_cell.length_c   1.000
_cell.angle_alpha   90.00
_cell.angle_beta   90.00
_cell.angle_gamma   90.00
#
_symmetry.space_group_name_H-M   'P 1'
#
loop_
_entity.id
_entity.type
_entity.pdbx_description
1 polymer ?
#
loop_
_entity_poly.entity_id
_entity_poly.type
_entity_poly.pdbx_seq_one_letter_code
_entity_poly.pdbx_strand_id
1 'polypeptide(L)'
;MQVANKVASILVWCVLLVPGLMAQDTGFLQDPEEPPIAGNGESTGFGHGLTLFGEWLMVGAPRSYWDGDRAGALWSWNVDTGELQWVPVPGTRDWSSLGWSLDASGEDAILAVGAPGESVGGITAGAVHLFEDRGAGVQWIQRVEPPTLESNAGFGHAVHWNRKELWIASPYASGLIGFQEGAIRRFREGPSGFGVDFMIGSPVPQAGARFGESLLVTDQEILVAAPGQQGGGAVFVFRRGGLTPTLTQILRPHGFGVSSAGFGSSLAMGDGGNGLAIGAPWLGSGIVFLYRRSGDGE
;
A
#
# COMPACT_ATOMS: atom_id res chain seq x y z
N MET A 1 -27.05 -23.82 -47.35
CA MET A 1 -26.10 -24.60 -48.16
C MET A 1 -24.84 -23.74 -48.25
N GLN A 2 -23.66 -24.04 -47.71
CA GLN A 2 -23.08 -25.06 -46.84
C GLN A 2 -21.77 -24.39 -46.32
N VAL A 3 -21.51 -24.38 -45.01
CA VAL A 3 -20.44 -25.13 -44.31
C VAL A 3 -19.06 -24.45 -44.27
N ALA A 4 -18.50 -24.48 -43.05
CA ALA A 4 -17.25 -23.95 -42.53
C ALA A 4 -15.97 -24.55 -43.15
N ASN A 5 -14.81 -23.93 -42.86
CA ASN A 5 -13.68 -24.66 -42.26
C ASN A 5 -12.58 -23.77 -41.64
N LYS A 6 -12.13 -24.22 -40.46
CA LYS A 6 -10.95 -23.85 -39.65
C LYS A 6 -9.63 -24.23 -40.34
N VAL A 7 -8.52 -23.52 -40.05
CA VAL A 7 -7.15 -24.01 -39.74
C VAL A 7 -6.42 -22.83 -39.03
N ALA A 8 -6.16 -22.79 -37.72
CA ALA A 8 -5.10 -23.44 -36.92
C ALA A 8 -3.65 -23.16 -37.39
N SER A 9 -3.00 -22.13 -36.81
CA SER A 9 -1.53 -22.02 -36.83
C SER A 9 -1.02 -22.07 -35.39
N ILE A 10 -0.84 -23.29 -34.92
CA ILE A 10 -0.01 -23.64 -33.77
C ILE A 10 1.44 -23.45 -34.23
N LEU A 11 2.17 -22.49 -33.67
CA LEU A 11 3.63 -22.47 -33.77
C LEU A 11 4.21 -23.25 -32.60
N VAL A 12 4.34 -24.56 -32.82
CA VAL A 12 5.23 -25.43 -32.08
C VAL A 12 6.65 -24.94 -32.36
N TRP A 13 7.35 -24.43 -31.35
CA TRP A 13 8.80 -24.38 -31.40
C TRP A 13 9.36 -25.66 -30.78
N CYS A 14 9.86 -26.52 -31.66
CA CYS A 14 10.79 -27.59 -31.32
C CYS A 14 12.05 -26.96 -30.69
N VAL A 15 12.16 -27.02 -29.36
CA VAL A 15 13.48 -26.94 -28.73
C VAL A 15 14.08 -28.34 -28.80
N LEU A 16 15.02 -28.51 -29.75
CA LEU A 16 15.96 -29.62 -29.75
C LEU A 16 16.68 -29.68 -28.40
N LEU A 17 16.51 -30.80 -27.71
CA LEU A 17 17.28 -31.19 -26.53
C LEU A 17 18.78 -31.08 -26.80
N VAL A 18 19.41 -30.06 -26.21
CA VAL A 18 20.82 -30.14 -25.82
C VAL A 18 20.82 -30.62 -24.36
N PRO A 19 21.24 -31.85 -24.06
CA PRO A 19 21.32 -32.31 -22.68
C PRO A 19 22.53 -31.65 -22.02
N GLY A 20 22.25 -30.71 -21.10
CA GLY A 20 23.25 -30.18 -20.19
C GLY A 20 23.66 -28.73 -20.43
N LEU A 21 22.72 -27.79 -20.29
CA LEU A 21 23.00 -26.50 -19.66
C LEU A 21 21.65 -25.87 -19.27
N MET A 22 21.25 -26.04 -18.00
CA MET A 22 20.17 -25.25 -17.41
C MET A 22 20.70 -23.82 -17.26
N ALA A 23 20.55 -23.00 -18.29
CA ALA A 23 20.55 -21.57 -18.09
C ALA A 23 19.24 -21.24 -17.37
N GLN A 24 19.32 -21.01 -16.06
CA GLN A 24 18.27 -20.27 -15.39
C GLN A 24 18.30 -18.88 -16.04
N ASP A 25 17.27 -18.51 -16.79
CA ASP A 25 17.09 -17.14 -17.25
C ASP A 25 16.88 -16.29 -15.99
N THR A 26 17.97 -15.71 -15.47
CA THR A 26 17.98 -14.85 -14.27
C THR A 26 17.71 -13.38 -14.63
N GLY A 27 17.05 -13.13 -15.76
CA GLY A 27 16.77 -11.78 -16.26
C GLY A 27 15.32 -11.37 -16.09
N PHE A 28 15.06 -10.07 -15.99
CA PHE A 28 13.71 -9.55 -16.16
C PHE A 28 13.30 -9.71 -17.62
N LEU A 29 12.29 -10.53 -17.89
CA LEU A 29 11.70 -10.65 -19.21
C LEU A 29 10.78 -9.44 -19.45
N GLN A 30 11.03 -8.69 -20.51
CA GLN A 30 10.08 -7.69 -20.98
C GLN A 30 8.96 -8.44 -21.68
N ASP A 31 7.72 -8.22 -21.24
CA ASP A 31 6.54 -8.74 -21.94
C ASP A 31 6.55 -8.20 -23.39
N PRO A 32 6.54 -9.07 -24.42
CA PRO A 32 6.53 -8.64 -25.81
C PRO A 32 5.19 -8.03 -26.28
N GLU A 33 4.13 -8.08 -25.47
CA GLU A 33 2.82 -7.51 -25.80
C GLU A 33 2.62 -6.06 -25.28
N GLU A 34 1.63 -5.35 -25.84
CA GLU A 34 1.23 -4.03 -25.33
C GLU A 34 0.82 -4.17 -23.86
N PRO A 35 1.26 -3.25 -22.97
CA PRO A 35 0.95 -3.36 -21.54
C PRO A 35 -0.57 -3.35 -21.34
N PRO A 36 -1.09 -4.15 -20.40
CA PRO A 36 -2.52 -4.22 -20.15
C PRO A 36 -3.05 -2.82 -19.76
N ILE A 37 -3.98 -2.30 -20.56
CA ILE A 37 -4.68 -1.05 -20.27
C ILE A 37 -5.89 -1.38 -19.42
N ALA A 38 -5.87 -0.97 -18.15
CA ALA A 38 -7.00 -1.13 -17.25
C ALA A 38 -7.72 0.20 -16.99
N GLY A 39 -9.06 0.17 -17.08
CA GLY A 39 -9.92 1.32 -16.83
C GLY A 39 -10.55 1.92 -18.08
N ASN A 40 -11.56 2.76 -17.88
CA ASN A 40 -12.38 3.39 -18.91
C ASN A 40 -12.05 4.88 -19.14
N GLY A 41 -10.82 5.33 -18.86
CA GLY A 41 -10.43 6.73 -19.05
C GLY A 41 -8.94 7.01 -18.91
N GLU A 42 -8.53 8.18 -19.38
CA GLU A 42 -7.17 8.70 -19.16
C GLU A 42 -6.96 9.07 -17.68
N SER A 43 -5.72 8.92 -17.18
CA SER A 43 -5.33 9.36 -15.83
C SER A 43 -6.04 8.67 -14.64
N THR A 44 -6.46 7.41 -14.80
CA THR A 44 -7.06 6.59 -13.72
C THR A 44 -6.11 6.34 -12.53
N GLY A 45 -4.82 6.60 -12.71
CA GLY A 45 -3.79 6.28 -11.72
C GLY A 45 -3.55 4.78 -11.59
N PHE A 46 -3.82 3.99 -12.62
CA PHE A 46 -3.43 2.58 -12.66
C PHE A 46 -1.93 2.43 -12.35
N GLY A 47 -1.60 1.50 -11.45
CA GLY A 47 -0.23 1.32 -10.96
C GLY A 47 0.14 2.20 -9.77
N HIS A 48 -0.82 2.97 -9.20
CA HIS A 48 -0.53 3.82 -8.05
C HIS A 48 -0.17 3.00 -6.80
N GLY A 49 -0.94 1.95 -6.53
CA GLY A 49 -0.61 0.96 -5.52
C GLY A 49 -0.38 -0.40 -6.18
N LEU A 50 0.65 -1.11 -5.73
CA LEU A 50 1.09 -2.38 -6.29
C LEU A 50 1.47 -3.31 -5.13
N THR A 51 1.02 -4.56 -5.17
CA THR A 51 1.51 -5.61 -4.27
C THR A 51 1.32 -6.99 -4.90
N LEU A 52 2.18 -7.94 -4.53
CA LEU A 52 1.98 -9.34 -4.90
C LEU A 52 1.05 -10.01 -3.88
N PHE A 53 0.10 -10.80 -4.38
CA PHE A 53 -0.86 -11.55 -3.59
C PHE A 53 -1.07 -12.92 -4.22
N GLY A 54 -0.31 -13.92 -3.74
CA GLY A 54 -0.25 -15.23 -4.39
C GLY A 54 0.29 -15.12 -5.82
N GLU A 55 -0.46 -15.64 -6.78
CA GLU A 55 -0.17 -15.56 -8.23
C GLU A 55 -0.59 -14.22 -8.88
N TRP A 56 -1.16 -13.30 -8.09
CA TRP A 56 -1.70 -12.06 -8.59
C TRP A 56 -0.77 -10.89 -8.29
N LEU A 57 -0.44 -10.10 -9.30
CA LEU A 57 -0.04 -8.71 -9.11
C LEU A 57 -1.31 -7.88 -8.95
N MET A 58 -1.53 -7.35 -7.76
CA MET A 58 -2.65 -6.49 -7.46
C MET A 58 -2.31 -5.06 -7.81
N VAL A 59 -3.18 -4.41 -8.58
CA VAL A 59 -2.95 -3.07 -9.12
C VAL A 59 -4.11 -2.13 -8.76
N GLY A 60 -3.78 -1.09 -8.02
CA GLY A 60 -4.70 -0.02 -7.67
C GLY A 60 -4.80 1.06 -8.74
N ALA A 61 -6.01 1.57 -8.97
CA ALA A 61 -6.30 2.69 -9.85
C ALA A 61 -7.26 3.68 -9.15
N PRO A 62 -6.78 4.46 -8.15
CA PRO A 62 -7.62 5.23 -7.24
C PRO A 62 -8.38 6.39 -7.90
N ARG A 63 -8.06 6.78 -9.13
CA ARG A 63 -8.79 7.82 -9.87
C ARG A 63 -9.70 7.23 -10.95
N SER A 64 -9.86 5.91 -10.96
CA SER A 64 -10.67 5.21 -11.95
C SER A 64 -12.17 5.55 -11.83
N TYR A 65 -12.81 5.64 -13.00
CA TYR A 65 -14.26 5.86 -13.16
C TYR A 65 -15.04 4.56 -13.39
N TRP A 66 -14.41 3.41 -13.13
CA TRP A 66 -14.91 2.10 -13.56
C TRP A 66 -16.26 1.73 -12.96
N ASP A 67 -16.48 2.02 -11.68
CA ASP A 67 -17.70 1.66 -10.93
C ASP A 67 -18.41 2.89 -10.33
N GLY A 68 -18.14 4.10 -10.86
CA GLY A 68 -18.67 5.37 -10.35
C GLY A 68 -17.75 6.57 -10.65
N ASP A 69 -18.13 7.78 -10.23
CA ASP A 69 -17.31 9.00 -10.42
C ASP A 69 -16.09 8.97 -9.49
N ARG A 70 -14.92 8.54 -10.01
CA ARG A 70 -13.65 8.42 -9.27
C ARG A 70 -13.75 7.57 -8.00
N ALA A 71 -14.58 6.52 -8.02
CA ALA A 71 -14.65 5.56 -6.93
C ALA A 71 -13.29 4.85 -6.68
N GLY A 72 -12.44 4.80 -7.71
CA GLY A 72 -11.23 4.00 -7.74
C GLY A 72 -11.54 2.57 -8.18
N ALA A 73 -10.50 1.81 -8.51
CA ALA A 73 -10.63 0.42 -8.93
C ALA A 73 -9.44 -0.41 -8.45
N LEU A 74 -9.71 -1.71 -8.29
CA LEU A 74 -8.71 -2.73 -7.99
C LEU A 74 -8.71 -3.75 -9.14
N TRP A 75 -7.52 -4.11 -9.58
CA TRP A 75 -7.30 -5.10 -10.63
C TRP A 75 -6.40 -6.22 -10.11
N SER A 76 -6.69 -7.44 -10.53
CA SER A 76 -5.83 -8.61 -10.33
C SER A 76 -5.21 -8.99 -11.68
N TRP A 77 -3.89 -9.01 -11.73
CA TRP A 77 -3.13 -9.40 -12.91
C TRP A 77 -2.43 -10.72 -12.62
N ASN A 78 -2.81 -11.80 -13.30
CA ASN A 78 -2.17 -13.10 -13.15
C ASN A 78 -0.75 -13.04 -13.73
N VAL A 79 0.26 -13.29 -12.91
CA VAL A 79 1.67 -13.15 -13.32
C VAL A 79 2.12 -14.23 -14.31
N ASP A 80 1.43 -15.37 -14.36
CA ASP A 80 1.77 -16.50 -15.22
C ASP A 80 1.04 -16.44 -16.57
N THR A 81 -0.26 -16.10 -16.55
CA THR A 81 -1.09 -16.09 -17.77
C THR A 81 -1.18 -14.73 -18.44
N GLY A 82 -0.79 -13.66 -17.74
CA GLY A 82 -0.97 -12.28 -18.19
C GLY A 82 -2.42 -11.78 -18.10
N GLU A 83 -3.34 -12.60 -17.57
CA GLU A 83 -4.77 -12.24 -17.52
C GLU A 83 -5.03 -11.12 -16.52
N LEU A 84 -5.66 -10.04 -16.99
CA LEU A 84 -6.05 -8.90 -16.18
C LEU A 84 -7.56 -8.90 -15.92
N GLN A 85 -7.95 -8.86 -14.66
CA GLN A 85 -9.36 -8.86 -14.24
C GLN A 85 -9.66 -7.72 -13.27
N TRP A 86 -10.86 -7.15 -13.38
CA TRP A 86 -11.38 -6.20 -12.40
C TRP A 86 -11.92 -6.94 -11.18
N VAL A 87 -11.62 -6.44 -9.98
CA VAL A 87 -12.12 -7.01 -8.71
C VAL A 87 -13.34 -6.21 -8.22
N PRO A 88 -14.54 -6.80 -8.16
CA PRO A 88 -15.74 -6.12 -7.66
C PRO A 88 -15.67 -5.83 -6.16
N VAL A 89 -16.10 -4.63 -5.76
CA VAL A 89 -16.17 -4.21 -4.35
C VAL A 89 -17.57 -3.69 -4.04
N PRO A 90 -18.36 -4.35 -3.18
CA PRO A 90 -19.71 -3.89 -2.86
C PRO A 90 -19.71 -2.52 -2.18
N GLY A 91 -20.51 -1.60 -2.72
CA GLY A 91 -20.87 -0.35 -2.04
C GLY A 91 -19.78 0.74 -2.03
N THR A 92 -18.70 0.59 -2.80
CA THR A 92 -17.79 1.70 -3.10
C THR A 92 -18.55 2.80 -3.81
N ARG A 93 -18.27 4.06 -3.46
CA ARG A 93 -19.01 5.23 -3.95
C ARG A 93 -18.07 6.18 -4.66
N ASP A 94 -18.65 7.18 -5.30
CA ASP A 94 -17.91 8.28 -5.92
C ASP A 94 -16.86 8.84 -4.95
N TRP A 95 -15.67 9.10 -5.47
CA TRP A 95 -14.52 9.66 -4.76
C TRP A 95 -13.90 8.78 -3.65
N SER A 96 -14.29 7.50 -3.54
CA SER A 96 -13.71 6.57 -2.54
C SER A 96 -12.18 6.42 -2.64
N SER A 97 -11.61 6.59 -3.85
CA SER A 97 -10.19 6.37 -4.11
C SER A 97 -9.70 4.95 -3.79
N LEU A 98 -10.53 3.94 -4.05
CA LEU A 98 -10.17 2.53 -3.87
C LEU A 98 -8.90 2.18 -4.67
N GLY A 99 -7.98 1.45 -4.03
CA GLY A 99 -6.71 1.09 -4.64
C GLY A 99 -5.61 2.13 -4.39
N TRP A 100 -5.81 3.01 -3.42
CA TRP A 100 -4.80 4.01 -3.03
C TRP A 100 -3.57 3.36 -2.40
N SER A 101 -3.78 2.49 -1.41
CA SER A 101 -2.71 1.71 -0.77
C SER A 101 -3.08 0.25 -0.78
N LEU A 102 -2.11 -0.63 -1.03
CA LEU A 102 -2.30 -2.07 -1.03
C LEU A 102 -1.22 -2.70 -0.18
N ASP A 103 -1.57 -3.69 0.63
CA ASP A 103 -0.58 -4.56 1.27
C ASP A 103 -1.13 -5.98 1.47
N ALA A 104 -0.24 -6.94 1.33
CA ALA A 104 -0.50 -8.37 1.49
C ALA A 104 0.77 -9.04 2.02
N SER A 105 0.64 -10.13 2.75
CA SER A 105 1.81 -10.95 3.10
C SER A 105 2.00 -12.05 2.05
N GLY A 106 3.26 -12.38 1.72
CA GLY A 106 3.60 -13.22 0.56
C GLY A 106 3.11 -14.68 0.56
N GLU A 107 2.45 -15.15 1.62
CA GLU A 107 1.78 -16.47 1.69
C GLU A 107 0.30 -16.34 2.12
N ASP A 108 -0.26 -15.13 2.09
CA ASP A 108 -1.51 -14.85 2.80
C ASP A 108 -2.77 -15.09 2.00
N ALA A 109 -3.82 -15.39 2.77
CA ALA A 109 -5.20 -15.36 2.32
C ALA A 109 -5.81 -13.95 2.30
N ILE A 110 -5.14 -12.91 2.82
CA ILE A 110 -5.72 -11.55 2.93
C ILE A 110 -4.89 -10.48 2.24
N LEU A 111 -5.55 -9.73 1.38
CA LEU A 111 -5.10 -8.46 0.81
C LEU A 111 -5.88 -7.31 1.46
N ALA A 112 -5.17 -6.29 1.97
CA ALA A 112 -5.76 -5.06 2.47
C ALA A 112 -5.63 -3.94 1.43
N VAL A 113 -6.73 -3.25 1.13
CA VAL A 113 -6.79 -2.17 0.13
C VAL A 113 -7.43 -0.92 0.72
N GLY A 114 -6.72 0.19 0.65
CA GLY A 114 -7.17 1.49 1.13
C GLY A 114 -8.08 2.21 0.14
N ALA A 115 -9.10 2.86 0.71
CA ALA A 115 -10.00 3.80 0.05
C ALA A 115 -10.15 5.06 0.92
N PRO A 116 -9.11 5.92 1.00
CA PRO A 116 -9.06 7.02 1.98
C PRO A 116 -10.12 8.10 1.76
N GLY A 117 -10.76 8.14 0.59
CA GLY A 117 -11.87 9.05 0.28
C GLY A 117 -13.25 8.44 0.51
N GLU A 118 -13.34 7.19 0.98
CA GLU A 118 -14.64 6.54 1.14
C GLU A 118 -15.53 7.23 2.18
N SER A 119 -16.80 7.41 1.83
CA SER A 119 -17.82 7.93 2.73
C SER A 119 -18.49 6.81 3.53
N VAL A 120 -18.29 6.83 4.85
CA VAL A 120 -18.87 5.91 5.82
C VAL A 120 -19.90 6.65 6.65
N GLY A 121 -21.14 6.16 6.70
CA GLY A 121 -22.23 6.82 7.43
C GLY A 121 -22.52 8.26 6.97
N GLY A 122 -22.19 8.61 5.72
CA GLY A 122 -22.32 9.97 5.18
C GLY A 122 -21.13 10.90 5.49
N ILE A 123 -20.07 10.40 6.12
CA ILE A 123 -18.85 11.15 6.45
C ILE A 123 -17.68 10.56 5.65
N THR A 124 -16.94 11.41 4.93
CA THR A 124 -15.73 11.06 4.17
C THR A 124 -14.56 10.74 5.12
N ALA A 125 -14.64 9.65 5.86
CA ALA A 125 -13.63 9.26 6.84
C ALA A 125 -12.53 8.36 6.25
N GLY A 126 -12.81 7.70 5.12
CA GLY A 126 -11.99 6.66 4.53
C GLY A 126 -12.32 5.26 5.07
N ALA A 127 -11.93 4.24 4.30
CA ALA A 127 -12.13 2.83 4.64
C ALA A 127 -10.95 1.96 4.16
N VAL A 128 -10.89 0.73 4.66
CA VAL A 128 -10.04 -0.34 4.12
C VAL A 128 -10.90 -1.53 3.75
N HIS A 129 -10.68 -2.11 2.58
CA HIS A 129 -11.36 -3.30 2.10
C HIS A 129 -10.41 -4.50 2.15
N LEU A 130 -10.90 -5.63 2.63
CA LEU A 130 -10.17 -6.88 2.74
C LEU A 130 -10.65 -7.86 1.68
N PHE A 131 -9.70 -8.56 1.08
CA PHE A 131 -9.93 -9.52 0.00
C PHE A 131 -9.21 -10.83 0.27
N GLU A 132 -9.72 -11.92 -0.30
CA GLU A 132 -9.11 -13.25 -0.24
C GLU A 132 -9.07 -13.90 -1.60
N ASP A 133 -8.00 -14.64 -1.89
CA ASP A 133 -7.95 -15.54 -3.02
C ASP A 133 -8.53 -16.89 -2.61
N ARG A 134 -9.61 -17.30 -3.30
CA ARG A 134 -10.29 -18.58 -3.06
C ARG A 134 -9.97 -19.64 -4.12
N GLY A 135 -8.87 -19.44 -4.88
CA GLY A 135 -8.44 -20.32 -5.95
C GLY A 135 -9.22 -20.19 -7.26
N ALA A 136 -10.22 -19.29 -7.29
CA ALA A 136 -10.97 -18.90 -8.49
C ALA A 136 -10.87 -17.38 -8.73
N GLY A 137 -9.87 -16.73 -8.13
CA GLY A 137 -9.64 -15.30 -8.18
C GLY A 137 -9.88 -14.59 -6.85
N VAL A 138 -9.50 -13.32 -6.83
CA VAL A 138 -9.55 -12.43 -5.66
C VAL A 138 -10.98 -11.95 -5.41
N GLN A 139 -11.47 -12.14 -4.19
CA GLN A 139 -12.85 -11.82 -3.79
C GLN A 139 -12.86 -10.90 -2.57
N TRP A 140 -13.80 -9.94 -2.55
CA TRP A 140 -14.02 -9.07 -1.38
C TRP A 140 -14.63 -9.84 -0.20
N ILE A 141 -14.15 -9.57 1.01
CA ILE A 141 -14.63 -10.21 2.25
C ILE A 141 -15.31 -9.20 3.17
N GLN A 142 -14.63 -8.08 3.47
CA GLN A 142 -15.03 -7.18 4.54
C GLN A 142 -14.57 -5.75 4.26
N ARG A 143 -15.34 -4.78 4.75
CA ARG A 143 -14.91 -3.39 4.95
C ARG A 143 -14.54 -3.18 6.42
N VAL A 144 -13.37 -2.60 6.65
CA VAL A 144 -12.88 -2.12 7.94
C VAL A 144 -13.05 -0.61 7.99
N GLU A 145 -13.76 -0.16 9.01
CA GLU A 145 -14.12 1.25 9.23
C GLU A 145 -13.33 1.82 10.42
N PRO A 146 -13.05 3.14 10.44
CA PRO A 146 -12.49 3.77 11.63
C PRO A 146 -13.53 3.72 12.78
N PRO A 147 -13.13 3.45 14.05
CA PRO A 147 -14.07 3.41 15.18
C PRO A 147 -14.76 4.73 15.45
N THR A 148 -14.11 5.83 15.06
CA THR A 148 -14.61 7.20 15.20
C THR A 148 -14.53 7.84 13.83
N LEU A 149 -15.68 8.23 13.29
CA LEU A 149 -15.78 8.92 12.01
C LEU A 149 -15.29 10.36 12.16
N GLU A 150 -14.27 10.73 11.40
CA GLU A 150 -13.76 12.09 11.31
C GLU A 150 -13.70 12.47 9.83
N SER A 151 -14.28 13.61 9.49
CA SER A 151 -14.34 14.08 8.11
C SER A 151 -12.94 14.35 7.56
N ASN A 152 -12.67 13.81 6.38
CA ASN A 152 -11.40 13.90 5.64
C ASN A 152 -10.18 13.33 6.39
N ALA A 153 -10.36 12.45 7.37
CA ALA A 153 -9.26 11.85 8.12
C ALA A 153 -8.31 10.97 7.28
N GLY A 154 -8.77 10.48 6.14
CA GLY A 154 -7.99 9.66 5.22
C GLY A 154 -7.68 8.28 5.76
N PHE A 155 -8.61 7.65 6.48
CA PHE A 155 -8.42 6.29 6.98
C PHE A 155 -8.22 5.30 5.81
N GLY A 156 -7.12 4.55 5.84
CA GLY A 156 -6.72 3.71 4.71
C GLY A 156 -5.77 4.39 3.74
N HIS A 157 -5.13 5.51 4.11
CA HIS A 157 -4.12 6.15 3.26
C HIS A 157 -2.84 5.32 3.11
N ALA A 158 -2.45 4.62 4.18
CA ALA A 158 -1.40 3.62 4.16
C ALA A 158 -1.88 2.43 5.00
N VAL A 159 -1.58 1.23 4.52
CA VAL A 159 -1.97 -0.02 5.19
C VAL A 159 -0.74 -0.93 5.31
N HIS A 160 -0.71 -1.73 6.36
CA HIS A 160 0.24 -2.82 6.48
C HIS A 160 -0.38 -4.04 7.16
N TRP A 161 -0.14 -5.23 6.63
CA TRP A 161 -0.71 -6.49 7.09
C TRP A 161 0.36 -7.58 7.29
N ASN A 162 0.38 -8.21 8.46
CA ASN A 162 1.35 -9.26 8.82
C ASN A 162 0.71 -10.53 9.40
N ARG A 163 -0.45 -10.97 8.88
CA ARG A 163 -1.26 -12.11 9.38
C ARG A 163 -1.85 -12.00 10.78
N LYS A 164 -1.37 -11.06 11.58
CA LYS A 164 -1.78 -10.91 12.98
C LYS A 164 -2.37 -9.54 13.26
N GLU A 165 -1.83 -8.52 12.61
CA GLU A 165 -2.18 -7.13 12.85
C GLU A 165 -2.33 -6.41 11.53
N LEU A 166 -3.44 -5.69 11.40
CA LEU A 166 -3.67 -4.75 10.32
C LEU A 166 -3.41 -3.34 10.85
N TRP A 167 -2.40 -2.68 10.32
CA TRP A 167 -2.05 -1.31 10.65
C TRP A 167 -2.60 -0.39 9.58
N ILE A 168 -3.35 0.63 9.99
CA ILE A 168 -4.02 1.56 9.10
C ILE A 168 -3.69 2.99 9.51
N ALA A 169 -3.23 3.79 8.57
CA ALA A 169 -2.94 5.19 8.77
C ALA A 169 -4.12 6.11 8.42
N SER A 170 -4.16 7.25 9.10
CA SER A 170 -5.09 8.37 8.88
C SER A 170 -4.30 9.67 9.05
N PRO A 171 -3.52 10.09 8.04
CA PRO A 171 -2.58 11.21 8.16
C PRO A 171 -3.26 12.55 8.44
N TYR A 172 -4.56 12.67 8.17
CA TYR A 172 -5.33 13.90 8.38
C TYR A 172 -6.23 13.82 9.61
N ALA A 173 -6.24 12.69 10.33
CA ALA A 173 -7.00 12.55 11.55
C ALA A 173 -6.44 13.46 12.65
N SER A 174 -7.34 13.92 13.51
CA SER A 174 -7.00 14.45 14.81
C SER A 174 -6.32 13.36 15.63
N GLY A 175 -5.09 13.63 16.09
CA GLY A 175 -4.42 12.75 17.03
C GLY A 175 -5.03 12.89 18.43
N LEU A 176 -4.27 12.49 19.45
CA LEU A 176 -4.76 12.43 20.83
C LEU A 176 -5.14 13.81 21.40
N ILE A 177 -4.61 14.89 20.83
CA ILE A 177 -4.82 16.25 21.34
C ILE A 177 -5.44 17.22 20.31
N GLY A 178 -5.92 16.71 19.17
CA GLY A 178 -6.86 17.45 18.30
C GLY A 178 -6.26 18.40 17.26
N PHE A 179 -5.02 18.20 16.81
CA PHE A 179 -4.35 19.11 15.88
C PHE A 179 -4.44 18.72 14.39
N GLN A 180 -5.19 17.69 13.99
CA GLN A 180 -5.10 17.11 12.63
C GLN A 180 -3.63 16.79 12.25
N GLU A 181 -2.92 16.23 13.22
CA GLU A 181 -1.51 15.87 13.10
C GLU A 181 -1.30 14.50 12.43
N GLY A 182 -2.35 13.69 12.34
CA GLY A 182 -2.34 12.32 11.84
C GLY A 182 -2.18 11.27 12.94
N ALA A 183 -2.65 10.06 12.65
CA ALA A 183 -2.56 8.90 13.54
C ALA A 183 -2.44 7.59 12.74
N ILE A 184 -1.94 6.55 13.41
CA ILE A 184 -2.04 5.16 12.94
C ILE A 184 -2.78 4.32 13.97
N ARG A 185 -3.51 3.31 13.49
CA ARG A 185 -4.31 2.40 14.30
C ARG A 185 -3.94 0.96 13.99
N ARG A 186 -3.88 0.13 15.04
CA ARG A 186 -3.76 -1.32 14.94
C ARG A 186 -5.13 -1.95 15.10
N PHE A 187 -5.45 -2.83 14.17
CA PHE A 187 -6.59 -3.73 14.20
C PHE A 187 -6.10 -5.16 14.35
N ARG A 188 -6.87 -5.97 15.07
CA ARG A 188 -6.66 -7.41 15.18
C ARG A 188 -7.97 -8.12 14.86
N GLU A 189 -7.86 -9.28 14.24
CA GLU A 189 -9.01 -10.13 14.00
C GLU A 189 -9.54 -10.67 15.34
N GLY A 190 -10.84 -10.55 15.54
CA GLY A 190 -11.57 -11.11 16.68
C GLY A 190 -12.79 -11.90 16.21
N PRO A 191 -13.60 -12.43 17.15
CA PRO A 191 -14.76 -13.27 16.82
C PRO A 191 -15.82 -12.59 15.93
N SER A 192 -15.84 -11.25 15.91
CA SER A 192 -16.75 -10.42 15.11
C SER A 192 -16.05 -9.69 13.96
N GLY A 193 -14.89 -10.18 13.52
CA GLY A 193 -14.04 -9.55 12.52
C GLY A 193 -12.99 -8.61 13.12
N PHE A 194 -12.38 -7.76 12.29
CA PHE A 194 -11.33 -6.83 12.71
C PHE A 194 -11.85 -5.76 13.66
N GLY A 195 -11.29 -5.72 14.88
CA GLY A 195 -11.56 -4.69 15.88
C GLY A 195 -10.33 -3.83 16.15
N VAL A 196 -10.52 -2.56 16.53
CA VAL A 196 -9.41 -1.72 16.98
C VAL A 196 -8.89 -2.20 18.31
N ASP A 197 -7.57 -2.28 18.35
CA ASP A 197 -6.84 -2.69 19.53
C ASP A 197 -6.01 -1.54 20.10
N PHE A 198 -5.40 -0.72 19.23
CA PHE A 198 -4.44 0.30 19.67
C PHE A 198 -4.34 1.47 18.69
N MET A 199 -3.96 2.65 19.18
CA MET A 199 -3.71 3.86 18.38
C MET A 199 -2.40 4.52 18.78
N ILE A 200 -1.65 5.00 17.79
CA ILE A 200 -0.46 5.83 17.97
C ILE A 200 -0.73 7.18 17.33
N GLY A 201 -0.72 8.23 18.15
CA GLY A 201 -0.69 9.61 17.69
C GLY A 201 0.75 10.09 17.50
N SER A 202 0.93 11.21 16.79
CA SER A 202 2.24 11.84 16.65
C SER A 202 2.87 12.17 18.01
N PRO A 203 4.12 11.73 18.29
CA PRO A 203 4.83 12.14 19.50
C PRO A 203 5.18 13.63 19.55
N VAL A 204 5.16 14.31 18.41
CA VAL A 204 5.34 15.76 18.29
C VAL A 204 4.15 16.32 17.52
N PRO A 205 2.98 16.47 18.17
CA PRO A 205 1.75 16.92 17.51
C PRO A 205 1.94 18.28 16.85
N GLN A 206 1.57 18.36 15.58
CA GLN A 206 1.62 19.58 14.81
C GLN A 206 0.59 19.49 13.70
N ALA A 207 -0.22 20.54 13.56
CA ALA A 207 -1.20 20.61 12.50
C ALA A 207 -0.56 20.45 11.11
N GLY A 208 -1.17 19.59 10.30
CA GLY A 208 -0.70 19.29 8.95
C GLY A 208 0.62 18.50 8.90
N ALA A 209 1.08 17.91 10.02
CA ALA A 209 2.29 17.08 10.01
C ALA A 209 2.16 15.82 9.14
N ARG A 210 0.92 15.32 8.97
CA ARG A 210 0.59 14.10 8.21
C ARG A 210 1.26 12.86 8.78
N PHE A 211 1.22 12.69 10.10
CA PHE A 211 1.73 11.51 10.77
C PHE A 211 0.95 10.27 10.33
N GLY A 212 1.63 9.34 9.64
CA GLY A 212 1.00 8.20 8.98
C GLY A 212 0.91 8.34 7.46
N GLU A 213 1.51 9.37 6.85
CA GLU A 213 1.52 9.52 5.39
C GLU A 213 2.10 8.26 4.71
N SER A 214 3.22 7.79 5.25
CA SER A 214 3.82 6.51 4.90
C SER A 214 4.13 5.72 6.17
N LEU A 215 4.07 4.40 6.05
CA LEU A 215 4.13 3.46 7.14
C LEU A 215 4.99 2.26 6.73
N LEU A 216 5.85 1.82 7.63
CA LEU A 216 6.58 0.57 7.48
C LEU A 216 6.58 -0.15 8.82
N VAL A 217 6.17 -1.41 8.83
CA VAL A 217 6.09 -2.19 10.06
C VAL A 217 6.85 -3.49 9.86
N THR A 218 7.71 -3.81 10.81
CA THR A 218 8.42 -5.09 10.91
C THR A 218 8.06 -5.75 12.23
N ASP A 219 8.56 -6.96 12.51
CA ASP A 219 8.37 -7.60 13.81
C ASP A 219 8.96 -6.80 14.98
N GLN A 220 10.01 -6.01 14.72
CA GLN A 220 10.75 -5.28 15.74
C GLN A 220 10.37 -3.80 15.82
N GLU A 221 9.92 -3.20 14.72
CA GLU A 221 9.80 -1.74 14.62
C GLU A 221 8.56 -1.30 13.84
N ILE A 222 8.09 -0.08 14.13
CA ILE A 222 7.08 0.64 13.38
C ILE A 222 7.70 1.99 13.01
N LEU A 223 7.82 2.27 11.73
CA LEU A 223 8.30 3.54 11.21
C LEU A 223 7.10 4.30 10.65
N VAL A 224 6.86 5.49 11.19
CA VAL A 224 5.72 6.33 10.80
C VAL A 224 6.25 7.68 10.33
N ALA A 225 5.97 8.03 9.08
CA ALA A 225 6.41 9.29 8.53
C ALA A 225 5.40 10.42 8.77
N ALA A 226 5.93 11.63 8.87
CA ALA A 226 5.19 12.89 8.93
C ALA A 226 5.89 13.94 8.05
N PRO A 227 5.73 13.87 6.72
CA PRO A 227 6.45 14.75 5.79
C PRO A 227 6.04 16.23 5.89
N GLY A 228 4.93 16.55 6.57
CA GLY A 228 4.53 17.93 6.89
C GLY A 228 5.12 18.47 8.20
N GLN A 229 5.89 17.67 8.95
CA GLN A 229 6.51 18.15 10.18
C GLN A 229 7.47 19.33 9.90
N GLN A 230 7.44 20.35 10.77
CA GLN A 230 8.40 21.46 10.71
C GLN A 230 9.83 20.94 10.73
N GLY A 231 10.69 21.61 9.97
CA GLY A 231 12.06 21.17 9.70
C GLY A 231 12.21 20.19 8.54
N GLY A 232 11.20 20.07 7.67
CA GLY A 232 11.31 19.36 6.40
C GLY A 232 10.70 17.97 6.34
N GLY A 233 9.94 17.59 7.37
CA GLY A 233 9.44 16.24 7.56
C GLY A 233 10.22 15.49 8.64
N ALA A 234 9.62 14.42 9.12
CA ALA A 234 10.22 13.53 10.12
C ALA A 234 9.74 12.09 9.89
N VAL A 235 10.54 11.13 10.37
CA VAL A 235 10.13 9.73 10.48
C VAL A 235 10.35 9.29 11.92
N PHE A 236 9.30 8.78 12.55
CA PHE A 236 9.28 8.34 13.93
C PHE A 236 9.47 6.83 13.97
N VAL A 237 10.49 6.37 14.68
CA VAL A 237 10.80 4.95 14.84
C VAL A 237 10.34 4.50 16.21
N PHE A 238 9.43 3.53 16.24
CA PHE A 238 8.94 2.90 17.45
C PHE A 238 9.45 1.47 17.54
N ARG A 239 9.95 1.07 18.70
CA ARG A 239 10.29 -0.33 18.99
C ARG A 239 9.06 -1.10 19.46
N ARG A 240 8.89 -2.30 18.91
CA ARG A 240 7.91 -3.30 19.30
C ARG A 240 8.52 -4.23 20.36
N GLY A 241 7.72 -4.73 21.29
CA GLY A 241 8.19 -5.65 22.34
C GLY A 241 7.51 -5.49 23.71
N GLY A 242 6.77 -4.40 23.92
CA GLY A 242 5.89 -4.19 25.08
C GLY A 242 4.42 -4.18 24.70
N LEU A 243 3.53 -3.94 25.69
CA LEU A 243 2.09 -3.72 25.45
C LEU A 243 1.83 -2.54 24.51
N THR A 244 2.69 -1.51 24.58
CA THR A 244 2.66 -0.32 23.74
C THR A 244 4.02 -0.14 23.05
N PRO A 245 4.06 0.19 21.75
CA PRO A 245 5.28 0.57 21.06
C PRO A 245 5.91 1.82 21.68
N THR A 246 7.23 1.83 21.83
CA THR A 246 7.97 2.92 22.45
C THR A 246 8.77 3.68 21.40
N LEU A 247 8.66 5.02 21.39
CA LEU A 247 9.47 5.85 20.50
C LEU A 247 10.96 5.70 20.87
N THR A 248 11.78 5.26 19.92
CA THR A 248 13.22 5.12 20.09
C THR A 248 14.01 6.17 19.35
N GLN A 249 13.50 6.66 18.22
CA GLN A 249 14.22 7.62 17.39
C GLN A 249 13.27 8.51 16.58
N ILE A 250 13.72 9.74 16.32
CA ILE A 250 13.12 10.63 15.32
C ILE A 250 14.20 10.93 14.27
N LEU A 251 13.97 10.48 13.04
CA LEU A 251 14.81 10.78 11.89
C LEU A 251 14.33 12.09 11.26
N ARG A 252 15.28 12.93 10.88
CA ARG A 252 15.04 14.23 10.22
C ARG A 252 15.99 14.39 9.04
N PRO A 253 15.59 15.14 8.00
CA PRO A 253 16.52 15.49 6.93
C PRO A 253 17.65 16.36 7.50
N HIS A 254 18.87 16.17 7.02
CA HIS A 254 20.03 17.01 7.32
C HIS A 254 20.56 17.63 6.02
N GLY A 255 21.12 18.84 6.10
CA GLY A 255 21.59 19.60 4.94
C GLY A 255 20.94 20.99 4.79
N PHE A 256 21.27 21.72 3.72
CA PHE A 256 20.81 23.10 3.50
C PHE A 256 19.37 23.15 2.99
N GLY A 257 18.56 24.08 3.53
CA GLY A 257 17.25 24.45 2.95
C GLY A 257 16.10 23.46 3.19
N VAL A 258 16.06 22.80 4.35
CA VAL A 258 15.09 21.73 4.64
C VAL A 258 13.64 22.19 4.87
N SER A 259 13.24 23.42 4.55
CA SER A 259 11.82 23.77 4.63
C SER A 259 11.03 22.99 3.57
N SER A 260 9.97 22.29 4.00
CA SER A 260 9.05 21.60 3.09
C SER A 260 9.67 20.49 2.21
N ALA A 261 10.77 19.87 2.65
CA ALA A 261 11.47 18.81 1.90
C ALA A 261 10.62 17.55 1.63
N GLY A 262 9.55 17.32 2.42
CA GLY A 262 8.73 16.11 2.33
C GLY A 262 9.47 14.86 2.77
N PHE A 263 10.46 14.98 3.66
CA PHE A 263 11.18 13.84 4.20
C PHE A 263 10.20 12.87 4.88
N GLY A 264 10.16 11.64 4.39
CA GLY A 264 9.18 10.63 4.81
C GLY A 264 7.98 10.49 3.86
N SER A 265 7.98 11.13 2.69
CA SER A 265 6.95 10.90 1.68
C SER A 265 6.89 9.46 1.19
N SER A 266 8.01 8.73 1.25
CA SER A 266 8.08 7.29 1.01
C SER A 266 9.13 6.63 1.89
N LEU A 267 8.90 5.37 2.23
CA LEU A 267 9.81 4.54 3.02
C LEU A 267 10.01 3.21 2.28
N ALA A 268 11.25 2.71 2.28
CA ALA A 268 11.55 1.36 1.84
C ALA A 268 12.63 0.76 2.74
N MET A 269 12.47 -0.50 3.13
CA MET A 269 13.45 -1.23 3.93
C MET A 269 14.00 -2.37 3.09
N GLY A 270 15.32 -2.50 3.08
CA GLY A 270 16.01 -3.60 2.42
C GLY A 270 15.94 -4.88 3.24
N ASP A 271 16.23 -6.00 2.59
CA ASP A 271 16.24 -7.33 3.19
C ASP A 271 17.06 -7.39 4.49
N GLY A 272 16.54 -8.12 5.47
CA GLY A 272 17.14 -8.24 6.80
C GLY A 272 17.03 -6.98 7.67
N GLY A 273 16.32 -5.94 7.22
CA GLY A 273 16.02 -4.75 8.03
C GLY A 273 17.21 -3.83 8.28
N ASN A 274 18.33 -4.04 7.58
CA ASN A 274 19.58 -3.34 7.84
C ASN A 274 19.75 -2.03 7.06
N GLY A 275 19.02 -1.88 5.95
CA GLY A 275 19.01 -0.68 5.12
C GLY A 275 17.63 -0.04 5.11
N LEU A 276 17.55 1.28 5.29
CA LEU A 276 16.33 2.06 5.20
C LEU A 276 16.54 3.21 4.20
N ALA A 277 15.62 3.35 3.26
CA ALA A 277 15.55 4.47 2.33
C ALA A 277 14.36 5.36 2.66
N ILE A 278 14.57 6.68 2.68
CA ILE A 278 13.54 7.67 2.98
C ILE A 278 13.51 8.73 1.87
N GLY A 279 12.36 8.87 1.21
CA GLY A 279 12.16 9.86 0.16
C GLY A 279 11.88 11.26 0.71
N ALA A 280 12.46 12.27 0.05
CA ALA A 280 12.21 13.70 0.24
C ALA A 280 12.06 14.36 -1.14
N PRO A 281 10.90 14.18 -1.81
CA PRO A 281 10.72 14.53 -3.21
C PRO A 281 10.79 16.04 -3.48
N TRP A 282 10.61 16.87 -2.46
CA TRP A 282 10.58 18.33 -2.60
C TRP A 282 11.90 19.00 -2.24
N LEU A 283 12.94 18.22 -1.91
CA LEU A 283 14.29 18.73 -1.68
C LEU A 283 15.08 18.67 -3.00
N GLY A 284 15.36 19.83 -3.62
CA GLY A 284 16.05 19.90 -4.90
C GLY A 284 15.24 19.26 -6.04
N SER A 285 15.83 18.27 -6.73
CA SER A 285 15.13 17.44 -7.74
C SER A 285 14.50 16.17 -7.14
N GLY A 286 14.41 16.09 -5.82
CA GLY A 286 14.07 14.89 -5.06
C GLY A 286 15.33 14.19 -4.55
N ILE A 287 15.33 13.86 -3.26
CA ILE A 287 16.45 13.17 -2.60
C ILE A 287 15.93 11.89 -1.92
N VAL A 288 16.75 10.84 -1.94
CA VAL A 288 16.57 9.65 -1.11
C VAL A 288 17.69 9.61 -0.07
N PHE A 289 17.31 9.60 1.20
CA PHE A 289 18.24 9.42 2.30
C PHE A 289 18.39 7.92 2.59
N LEU A 290 19.63 7.43 2.63
CA LEU A 290 19.93 6.04 2.96
C LEU A 290 20.49 5.96 4.38
N TYR A 291 19.90 5.08 5.17
CA TYR A 291 20.31 4.76 6.53
C TYR A 291 20.75 3.30 6.57
N ARG A 292 21.80 3.02 7.34
CA ARG A 292 22.17 1.67 7.73
C ARG A 292 22.10 1.59 9.24
N ARG A 293 21.65 0.46 9.78
CA ARG A 293 21.78 0.23 11.22
C ARG A 293 23.29 0.17 11.52
N SER A 294 23.74 0.92 12.53
CA SER A 294 25.03 0.58 13.13
C SER A 294 24.82 -0.77 13.80
N GLY A 295 25.52 -1.82 13.33
CA GLY A 295 25.66 -3.00 14.18
C GLY A 295 26.20 -2.53 15.52
N ASP A 296 25.64 -3.03 16.62
CA ASP A 296 26.19 -2.76 17.94
C ASP A 296 27.67 -3.17 17.92
N GLY A 297 28.54 -2.17 17.84
CA GLY A 297 29.99 -2.29 17.86
C GLY A 297 30.48 -1.55 19.08
N GLU A 298 30.44 -2.28 20.21
CA GLU A 298 31.00 -1.97 21.54
C GLU A 298 30.51 -0.71 22.29
#